data_AF-A0A836QHW2-F1
#
_entry.id   AF-A0A836QHW2-F1
#
_cell.length_a   1.000
_cell.length_b   1.000
_cell.length_c   1.000
_cell.angle_alpha   90.00
_cell.angle_beta   90.00
_cell.angle_gamma   90.00
#
_symmetry.space_group_name_H-M   'P 1'
#
loop_
_entity.id
_entity.type
_entity.pdbx_description
1 polymer ?
#
loop_
_entity_poly.entity_id
_entity_poly.type
_entity_poly.pdbx_seq_one_letter_code
_entity_poly.pdbx_strand_id
1 'polypeptide(L)'
;MTTDLSRPELYINRELSWLEFNRRVLEEALDDGNPLLERVNFLGIVADILDEFFEVRVAGLLHIRDSGRSPTGPDGMTPDEQLKAISRKAHELMEAHYRCWNDELLPALAREGIFLWEAVDLGAEHLSFIRRYWREELEPILTPIVIDSA
;
A
#
# COMPACT_ATOMS: atom_id res chain seq x y z
N MET A 1 -28.18 -13.19 32.96
CA MET A 1 -28.42 -13.21 31.51
C MET A 1 -27.15 -13.71 30.85
N THR A 2 -27.23 -14.82 30.11
CA THR A 2 -26.09 -15.38 29.38
C THR A 2 -26.02 -14.67 28.02
N THR A 3 -24.88 -14.07 27.69
CA THR A 3 -24.68 -13.43 26.39
C THR A 3 -24.71 -14.49 25.28
N ASP A 4 -25.56 -14.30 24.28
CA ASP A 4 -25.59 -15.14 23.07
C ASP A 4 -24.39 -14.80 22.18
N LEU A 5 -23.43 -15.71 22.11
CA LEU A 5 -22.19 -15.56 21.34
C LEU A 5 -22.38 -15.79 19.84
N SER A 6 -23.58 -16.13 19.36
CA SER A 6 -23.83 -16.30 17.91
C SER A 6 -24.05 -14.98 17.17
N ARG A 7 -24.17 -13.87 17.90
CA ARG A 7 -24.50 -12.56 17.36
C ARG A 7 -23.34 -11.95 16.56
N PRO A 8 -23.52 -11.66 15.25
CA PRO A 8 -22.45 -11.11 14.42
C PRO A 8 -21.88 -9.78 14.90
N GLU A 9 -22.71 -8.95 15.55
CA GLU A 9 -22.28 -7.65 16.10
C GLU A 9 -21.21 -7.74 17.19
N LEU A 10 -20.95 -8.95 17.72
CA LEU A 10 -19.90 -9.18 18.72
C LEU A 10 -18.51 -9.38 18.09
N TYR A 11 -18.42 -9.50 16.77
CA TYR A 11 -17.20 -9.85 16.06
C TYR A 11 -16.78 -8.75 15.07
N ILE A 12 -15.46 -8.59 14.94
CA ILE A 12 -14.86 -7.72 13.94
C ILE A 12 -14.43 -8.59 12.75
N ASN A 13 -14.72 -8.14 11.54
CA ASN A 13 -14.23 -8.82 10.34
C ASN A 13 -12.70 -8.88 10.35
N ARG A 14 -12.15 -10.08 10.15
CA ARG A 14 -10.71 -10.34 10.20
C ARG A 14 -9.92 -9.53 9.18
N GLU A 15 -10.44 -9.34 7.98
CA GLU A 15 -9.74 -8.66 6.89
C GLU A 15 -9.79 -7.14 7.06
N LEU A 16 -10.91 -6.61 7.55
CA LEU A 16 -11.00 -5.19 7.94
C LEU A 16 -10.10 -4.88 9.15
N SER A 17 -10.06 -5.76 10.14
CA SER A 17 -9.13 -5.62 11.27
C SER A 17 -7.67 -5.59 10.82
N TRP A 18 -7.34 -6.27 9.73
CA TRP A 18 -6.00 -6.30 9.18
C TRP A 18 -5.63 -4.96 8.51
N LEU A 19 -6.57 -4.36 7.77
CA LEU A 19 -6.39 -3.01 7.24
C LEU A 19 -6.26 -1.95 8.35
N GLU A 20 -6.98 -2.10 9.45
CA GLU A 20 -6.83 -1.21 10.62
C GLU A 20 -5.47 -1.41 11.31
N PHE A 21 -4.91 -2.64 11.32
CA PHE A 21 -3.53 -2.84 11.73
C PHE A 21 -2.56 -2.09 10.81
N ASN A 22 -2.70 -2.19 9.48
CA ASN A 22 -1.84 -1.46 8.56
C ASN A 22 -1.98 0.07 8.73
N ARG A 23 -3.19 0.56 9.04
CA ARG A 23 -3.41 1.97 9.43
C ARG A 23 -2.59 2.37 10.65
N ARG A 24 -2.41 1.50 11.65
CA ARG A 24 -1.53 1.78 12.79
C ARG A 24 -0.05 1.84 12.39
N VAL A 25 0.37 1.04 11.42
CA VAL A 25 1.74 1.16 10.88
C VAL A 25 1.92 2.51 10.15
N LEU A 26 0.89 2.99 9.46
CA LEU A 26 0.91 4.34 8.86
C LEU A 26 0.99 5.45 9.93
N GLU A 27 0.40 5.26 11.11
CA GLU A 27 0.55 6.22 12.21
C GLU A 27 2.02 6.41 12.63
N GLU A 28 2.87 5.37 12.54
CA GLU A 28 4.31 5.50 12.81
C GLU A 28 5.05 6.36 11.77
N ALA A 29 4.58 6.38 10.52
CA ALA A 29 5.10 7.28 9.48
C ALA A 29 4.65 8.74 9.69
N LEU A 30 3.52 8.94 10.37
CA LEU A 30 2.95 10.26 10.68
C LEU A 30 3.49 10.83 12.01
N ASP A 31 4.09 10.01 12.86
CA ASP A 31 4.61 10.47 14.16
C ASP A 31 5.91 11.27 13.99
N ASP A 32 5.84 12.58 14.23
CA ASP A 32 7.01 13.48 14.27
C ASP A 32 8.01 13.16 15.40
N GLY A 33 7.63 12.30 16.36
CA GLY A 33 8.53 11.73 17.35
C GLY A 33 9.51 10.71 16.78
N ASN A 34 9.20 10.10 15.64
CA ASN A 34 10.08 9.16 14.94
C ASN A 34 11.10 9.90 14.05
N PRO A 35 12.34 9.39 13.93
CA PRO A 35 13.32 9.96 13.00
C PRO A 35 12.80 9.98 11.56
N LEU A 36 13.13 11.04 10.81
CA LEU A 36 12.55 11.28 9.48
C LEU A 36 12.71 10.08 8.51
N LEU A 37 13.89 9.47 8.46
CA LEU A 37 14.11 8.31 7.58
C LEU A 37 13.39 7.05 8.08
N GLU A 38 13.16 6.90 9.38
CA GLU A 38 12.34 5.80 9.90
C GLU A 38 10.87 5.97 9.52
N ARG A 39 10.38 7.21 9.48
CA ARG A 39 9.03 7.49 8.97
C ARG A 39 8.88 7.11 7.50
N VAL A 40 9.91 7.39 6.67
CA VAL A 40 9.95 6.93 5.28
C VAL A 40 9.96 5.40 5.20
N ASN A 41 10.72 4.72 6.07
CA ASN A 41 10.73 3.26 6.14
C ASN A 41 9.34 2.71 6.50
N PHE A 42 8.68 3.26 7.52
CA PHE A 42 7.31 2.85 7.90
C PHE A 42 6.33 3.05 6.75
N LEU A 43 6.44 4.14 6.00
CA LEU A 43 5.60 4.38 4.84
C LEU A 43 5.82 3.30 3.75
N GLY A 44 7.05 2.83 3.55
CA GLY A 44 7.36 1.68 2.70
C GLY A 44 6.75 0.38 3.23
N ILE A 45 6.90 0.11 4.54
CA ILE A 45 6.32 -1.07 5.20
C ILE A 45 4.79 -1.12 5.03
N VAL A 46 4.09 0.03 5.09
CA VAL A 46 2.65 0.09 4.85
C VAL A 46 2.28 -0.41 3.45
N ALA A 47 3.08 -0.07 2.44
CA ALA A 47 2.86 -0.51 1.07
C ALA A 47 3.12 -2.02 0.92
N ASP A 48 4.24 -2.53 1.44
CA ASP A 48 4.57 -3.96 1.38
C ASP A 48 3.50 -4.82 2.08
N ILE A 49 3.03 -4.37 3.24
CA ILE A 49 1.94 -5.00 3.98
C ILE A 49 0.66 -4.99 3.13
N LEU A 50 0.31 -3.87 2.50
CA LEU A 50 -0.88 -3.83 1.65
C LEU A 50 -0.77 -4.77 0.44
N ASP A 51 0.40 -4.87 -0.19
CA ASP A 51 0.64 -5.78 -1.31
C ASP A 51 0.45 -7.24 -0.88
N GLU A 52 1.07 -7.69 0.21
CA GLU A 52 0.88 -9.05 0.75
C GLU A 52 -0.59 -9.34 1.04
N PHE A 53 -1.33 -8.36 1.56
CA PHE A 53 -2.75 -8.50 1.83
C PHE A 53 -3.56 -8.76 0.57
N PHE A 54 -3.27 -8.08 -0.53
CA PHE A 54 -3.94 -8.33 -1.81
C PHE A 54 -3.54 -9.68 -2.40
N GLU A 55 -2.25 -10.00 -2.41
CA GLU A 55 -1.71 -11.23 -2.98
C GLU A 55 -2.24 -12.48 -2.29
N VAL A 56 -2.34 -12.46 -0.96
CA VAL A 56 -2.73 -13.63 -0.17
C VAL A 56 -4.22 -13.60 0.17
N ARG A 57 -4.68 -12.51 0.79
CA ARG A 57 -6.00 -12.50 1.45
C ARG A 57 -7.13 -12.18 0.49
N VAL A 58 -6.96 -11.12 -0.31
CA VAL A 58 -7.97 -10.76 -1.31
C VAL A 58 -8.07 -11.86 -2.37
N ALA A 59 -6.95 -12.43 -2.82
CA ALA A 59 -6.96 -13.59 -3.71
C ALA A 59 -7.75 -14.78 -3.14
N GLY A 60 -7.55 -15.11 -1.86
CA GLY A 60 -8.31 -16.16 -1.18
C GLY A 60 -9.81 -15.87 -1.12
N LEU A 61 -10.18 -14.61 -0.87
CA LEU A 61 -11.58 -14.18 -0.82
C LEU A 61 -12.25 -14.23 -2.21
N LEU A 62 -11.53 -13.85 -3.26
CA LEU A 62 -11.99 -13.96 -4.65
C LEU A 62 -12.22 -15.43 -5.03
N HIS A 63 -11.32 -16.34 -4.62
CA HIS A 63 -11.51 -17.77 -4.86
C HIS A 63 -12.77 -18.32 -4.17
N ILE A 64 -13.04 -17.90 -2.93
CA ILE A 64 -14.27 -18.29 -2.22
C ILE A 64 -15.51 -17.79 -2.97
N ARG A 65 -15.53 -16.52 -3.36
CA ARG A 65 -16.62 -15.91 -4.14
C ARG A 65 -16.86 -16.69 -5.44
N ASP A 66 -15.81 -16.97 -6.20
CA ASP A 66 -15.90 -17.64 -7.50
C ASP A 66 -16.30 -19.12 -7.39
N SER A 67 -16.08 -19.74 -6.22
CA SER A 67 -16.56 -21.10 -5.93
C SER A 67 -18.09 -21.19 -5.75
N GLY A 68 -18.80 -20.05 -5.76
CA GLY A 68 -20.24 -19.98 -5.54
C GLY A 68 -20.68 -20.27 -4.10
N ARG A 69 -19.72 -20.49 -3.19
CA ARG A 69 -19.99 -20.62 -1.76
C ARG A 69 -20.11 -19.21 -1.16
N SER A 70 -21.13 -19.01 -0.34
CA SER A 70 -21.30 -17.78 0.44
C SER A 70 -21.15 -18.08 1.95
N PRO A 71 -20.00 -18.63 2.40
CA PRO A 71 -19.78 -18.82 3.82
C PRO A 71 -19.62 -17.44 4.47
N THR A 72 -20.40 -17.15 5.48
CA THR A 72 -20.20 -15.98 6.33
C THR A 72 -19.33 -16.37 7.52
N GLY A 73 -18.36 -15.52 7.87
CA GLY A 73 -17.63 -15.65 9.12
C GLY A 73 -18.53 -15.35 10.33
N PRO A 74 -17.98 -15.41 11.57
CA PRO A 74 -18.70 -15.02 12.78
C PRO A 74 -19.25 -13.58 12.74
N ASP A 75 -18.64 -12.71 11.95
CA ASP A 75 -19.03 -11.32 11.69
C ASP A 75 -20.19 -11.18 10.70
N GLY A 76 -20.63 -12.27 10.06
CA GLY A 76 -21.81 -12.30 9.20
C GLY A 76 -21.61 -11.74 7.79
N MET A 77 -20.43 -11.21 7.43
CA MET A 77 -20.21 -10.61 6.12
C MET A 77 -20.01 -11.67 5.01
N THR A 78 -20.72 -11.51 3.91
CA THR A 78 -20.50 -12.30 2.69
C THR A 78 -19.18 -11.90 2.00
N PRO A 79 -18.59 -12.75 1.14
CA PRO A 79 -17.38 -12.41 0.39
C PRO A 79 -17.49 -11.10 -0.41
N ASP A 80 -18.64 -10.84 -1.04
CA ASP A 80 -18.86 -9.61 -1.81
C ASP A 80 -18.93 -8.36 -0.92
N GLU A 81 -19.54 -8.46 0.26
CA GLU A 81 -19.56 -7.36 1.23
C GLU A 81 -18.17 -7.07 1.77
N GLN A 82 -17.40 -8.12 2.06
CA GLN A 82 -16.00 -7.99 2.49
C GLN A 82 -15.16 -7.32 1.40
N LEU A 83 -15.21 -7.78 0.15
CA LEU A 83 -14.47 -7.18 -0.98
C LEU A 83 -14.83 -5.69 -1.18
N LYS A 84 -16.11 -5.34 -1.10
CA LYS A 84 -16.56 -3.95 -1.18
C LYS A 84 -16.04 -3.10 -0.03
N ALA A 85 -16.06 -3.63 1.20
CA ALA A 85 -15.55 -2.92 2.37
C ALA A 85 -14.02 -2.76 2.34
N ILE A 86 -13.29 -3.83 1.96
CA ILE A 86 -11.85 -3.83 1.72
C ILE A 86 -11.48 -2.76 0.71
N SER A 87 -12.16 -2.74 -0.45
CA SER A 87 -11.88 -1.75 -1.50
C SER A 87 -11.97 -0.32 -0.97
N ARG A 88 -13.05 0.03 -0.26
CA ARG A 88 -13.17 1.37 0.34
C ARG A 88 -12.05 1.68 1.32
N LYS A 89 -11.77 0.76 2.25
CA LYS A 89 -10.76 0.95 3.30
C LYS A 89 -9.33 1.02 2.76
N ALA A 90 -9.02 0.25 1.73
CA ALA A 90 -7.72 0.29 1.05
C ALA A 90 -7.51 1.63 0.32
N HIS A 91 -8.54 2.16 -0.36
CA HIS A 91 -8.44 3.50 -0.97
C HIS A 91 -8.26 4.59 0.08
N GLU A 92 -9.00 4.55 1.20
CA GLU A 92 -8.82 5.49 2.32
C GLU A 92 -7.38 5.44 2.88
N LEU A 93 -6.82 4.23 3.04
CA LEU A 93 -5.45 4.03 3.51
C LEU A 93 -4.43 4.60 2.51
N MET A 94 -4.61 4.33 1.22
CA MET A 94 -3.71 4.77 0.16
C MET A 94 -3.76 6.30 -0.02
N GLU A 95 -4.93 6.92 0.10
CA GLU A 95 -5.06 8.38 0.09
C GLU A 95 -4.30 9.01 1.26
N ALA A 96 -4.38 8.41 2.46
CA ALA A 96 -3.61 8.87 3.62
C ALA A 96 -2.09 8.65 3.43
N HIS A 97 -1.69 7.52 2.86
CA HIS A 97 -0.30 7.21 2.50
C HIS A 97 0.28 8.26 1.54
N TYR A 98 -0.42 8.57 0.44
CA TYR A 98 0.04 9.59 -0.50
C TYR A 98 0.09 10.99 0.10
N ARG A 99 -0.83 11.36 1.00
CA ARG A 99 -0.74 12.64 1.71
C ARG A 99 0.47 12.68 2.63
N CYS A 100 0.73 11.63 3.41
CA CYS A 100 1.93 11.51 4.23
C CYS A 100 3.20 11.70 3.39
N TRP A 101 3.29 11.02 2.23
CA TRP A 101 4.43 11.17 1.33
C TRP A 101 4.59 12.58 0.78
N ASN A 102 3.55 13.11 0.14
CA ASN A 102 3.63 14.34 -0.65
C ASN A 102 3.60 15.61 0.19
N ASP A 103 2.77 15.64 1.23
CA ASP A 103 2.49 16.85 1.99
C ASP A 103 3.36 16.95 3.26
N GLU A 104 3.93 15.84 3.74
CA GLU A 104 4.74 15.81 4.97
C GLU A 104 6.18 15.38 4.73
N LEU A 105 6.40 14.15 4.23
CA LEU A 105 7.74 13.56 4.17
C LEU A 105 8.63 14.20 3.10
N LEU A 106 8.13 14.41 1.87
CA LEU A 106 8.90 15.09 0.82
C LEU A 106 9.36 16.50 1.24
N PRO A 107 8.47 17.38 1.77
CA PRO A 107 8.90 18.68 2.30
C PRO A 107 9.88 18.58 3.47
N ALA A 108 9.71 17.60 4.36
CA ALA A 108 10.64 17.39 5.48
C ALA A 108 12.03 16.95 4.99
N LEU A 109 12.10 16.03 4.03
CA LEU A 109 13.35 15.58 3.41
C LEU A 109 14.08 16.74 2.72
N ALA A 110 13.33 17.57 1.99
CA ALA A 110 13.89 18.72 1.29
C ALA A 110 14.54 19.74 2.26
N ARG A 111 13.97 19.93 3.46
CA ARG A 111 14.56 20.78 4.51
C ARG A 111 15.90 20.26 5.03
N GLU A 112 16.08 18.94 5.02
CA GLU A 112 17.34 18.26 5.37
C GLU A 112 18.29 18.11 4.16
N GLY A 113 17.95 18.70 3.01
CA GLY A 113 18.77 18.65 1.80
C GLY A 113 18.68 17.35 0.99
N ILE A 114 17.66 16.52 1.27
CA ILE A 114 17.37 15.29 0.53
C ILE A 114 16.27 15.57 -0.48
N PHE A 115 16.56 15.43 -1.77
CA PHE A 115 15.63 15.75 -2.85
C PHE A 115 15.34 14.53 -3.72
N LEU A 116 14.06 14.36 -4.06
CA LEU A 116 13.64 13.47 -5.14
C LEU A 116 13.31 14.33 -6.36
N TRP A 117 14.22 14.36 -7.33
CA TRP A 117 14.08 15.19 -8.53
C TRP A 117 13.36 14.47 -9.66
N GLU A 118 12.51 15.22 -10.35
CA GLU A 118 11.94 14.81 -11.62
C GLU A 118 12.86 15.20 -12.77
N ALA A 119 12.60 14.66 -13.96
CA ALA A 119 13.40 14.97 -15.15
C ALA A 119 13.48 16.46 -15.46
N VAL A 120 12.43 17.23 -15.11
CA VAL A 120 12.37 18.69 -15.31
C VAL A 120 13.32 19.47 -14.39
N ASP A 121 13.74 18.89 -13.27
CA ASP A 121 14.65 19.52 -12.31
C ASP A 121 16.13 19.31 -12.68
N LEU A 122 16.41 18.48 -13.70
CA LEU A 122 17.76 18.02 -14.01
C LEU A 122 18.52 18.97 -14.94
N GLY A 123 19.65 19.47 -14.44
CA GLY A 123 20.63 20.19 -15.24
C GLY A 123 21.44 19.29 -16.20
N ALA A 124 22.23 19.92 -17.06
CA ALA A 124 23.03 19.24 -18.08
C ALA A 124 24.01 18.21 -17.51
N GLU A 125 24.58 18.48 -16.33
CA GLU A 125 25.51 17.56 -15.65
C GLU A 125 24.80 16.29 -15.16
N HIS A 126 23.64 16.43 -14.48
CA HIS A 126 22.83 15.30 -14.02
C HIS A 126 22.38 14.43 -15.20
N LEU A 127 21.91 15.04 -16.28
CA LEU A 127 21.50 14.33 -17.49
C LEU A 127 22.66 13.57 -18.14
N SER A 128 23.86 14.13 -18.10
CA SER A 128 25.06 13.47 -18.64
C SER A 128 25.46 12.27 -17.79
N PHE A 129 25.35 12.36 -16.46
CA PHE A 129 25.51 11.22 -15.57
C PHE A 129 24.48 10.12 -15.85
N ILE A 130 23.18 10.47 -15.91
CA ILE A 130 22.09 9.52 -16.13
C ILE A 130 22.23 8.81 -17.48
N ARG A 131 22.56 9.53 -18.56
CA ARG A 131 22.78 8.91 -19.88
C ARG A 131 23.91 7.89 -19.87
N ARG A 132 24.99 8.17 -19.13
CA ARG A 132 26.09 7.23 -18.97
C ARG A 132 25.64 6.00 -18.19
N TYR A 133 25.01 6.20 -17.04
CA TYR A 133 24.48 5.12 -16.20
C TYR A 133 23.48 4.24 -16.96
N TRP A 134 22.59 4.85 -17.74
CA TRP A 134 21.65 4.14 -18.60
C TRP A 134 22.38 3.17 -19.53
N ARG A 135 23.34 3.66 -20.34
CA ARG A 135 24.03 2.87 -21.35
C ARG A 135 24.92 1.77 -20.75
N GLU A 136 25.54 2.07 -19.61
CA GLU A 136 26.57 1.20 -19.03
C GLU A 136 25.97 0.17 -18.06
N GLU A 137 24.89 0.50 -17.34
CA GLU A 137 24.35 -0.32 -16.26
C GLU A 137 22.92 -0.81 -16.52
N LEU A 138 22.03 0.03 -17.06
CA LEU A 138 20.59 -0.31 -17.21
C LEU A 138 20.25 -0.97 -18.56
N GLU A 139 20.71 -0.41 -19.67
CA GLU A 139 20.42 -0.89 -21.02
C GLU A 139 20.78 -2.38 -21.21
N PRO A 140 21.93 -2.90 -20.70
CA PRO A 140 22.30 -4.30 -20.89
C PRO A 140 21.38 -5.31 -20.17
N ILE A 141 20.66 -4.88 -19.13
CA ILE A 141 19.80 -5.75 -18.31
C ILE A 141 18.31 -5.57 -18.64
N LEU A 142 17.95 -4.56 -19.42
CA LEU A 142 16.58 -4.30 -19.82
C LEU A 142 16.27 -4.96 -21.16
N THR A 143 15.23 -5.79 -21.19
CA THR A 143 14.68 -6.36 -22.43
C THR A 143 13.34 -5.69 -22.73
N PRO A 144 13.25 -4.84 -23.76
CA PRO A 144 11.97 -4.24 -24.15
C PRO A 144 10.97 -5.31 -24.57
N ILE A 145 9.79 -5.33 -23.95
CA ILE A 145 8.68 -6.20 -24.33
C ILE A 145 7.71 -5.37 -25.17
N VAL A 146 7.58 -5.73 -26.45
CA VAL A 146 6.58 -5.13 -27.34
C VAL A 146 5.25 -5.84 -27.12
N ILE A 147 4.23 -5.08 -26.74
CA ILE A 147 2.86 -5.59 -26.64
C ILE A 147 2.16 -5.24 -27.96
N ASP A 148 1.93 -6.25 -28.80
CA ASP A 148 1.09 -6.12 -29.99
C ASP A 148 -0.37 -6.45 -29.63
N SER A 149 -1.29 -5.60 -30.08
CA SER A 149 -2.71 -5.74 -29.83
C SER A 149 -3.31 -6.62 -30.92
N ALA A 150 -3.17 -7.95 -30.80
CA ALA A 150 -3.84 -8.91 -31.68
C ALA A 150 -5.34 -9.02 -31.37
#